data_AF-A0A9R1VM02-F1
#
_entry.id   AF-A0A9R1VM02-F1
#
_cell.length_a   1.000
_cell.length_b   1.000
_cell.length_c   1.000
_cell.angle_alpha   90.00
_cell.angle_beta   90.00
_cell.angle_gamma   90.00
#
_symmetry.space_group_name_H-M   'P 1'
#
loop_
_entity.id
_entity.type
_entity.pdbx_description
1 polymer ?
#
loop_
_entity_poly.entity_id
_entity_poly.type
_entity_poly.pdbx_seq_one_letter_code
_entity_poly.pdbx_strand_id
1 'polypeptide(L)'
;MFDPYVNTIYDYVGGIDDIRKAKVRTIHPASFSLVEDCARILRAIRIAARLGFGFSRDTARAIKHLAPSVLPLDKGRHLMEVNYMLAYGSAEPSLRLLWRFGLLELLLPIQAAYFVRDGFRRRDKKTNMLLSLFSNMDKLLAPDRPCHSSLWVAILAFHMALLDKPRDPLVVAVFSLAVHNGGDMNEAVSMAKRISKPHAKGIYHELSEPQDLDLKTLKKQVLDLGVFVSRALSNMTDSYYVSQAMSGYPKAPYSDLVFVSLHLYLKGVKIFECVNKGKEVGFVGKQGGKIDYELLGMGSLQEVRHVFARVVFDTVYPLDIGCG
;
A
#
# COMPACT_ATOMS: atom_id res chain seq x y z
N MET A 1 -22.86 4.33 -23.78
CA MET A 1 -22.32 3.51 -24.87
C MET A 1 -21.88 4.46 -25.99
N PHE A 2 -20.68 4.30 -26.54
CA PHE A 2 -20.18 5.13 -27.64
C PHE A 2 -20.32 4.37 -28.96
N ASP A 3 -20.91 5.01 -29.97
CA ASP A 3 -20.96 4.52 -31.34
C ASP A 3 -19.95 5.29 -32.20
N PRO A 4 -18.87 4.64 -32.69
CA PRO A 4 -17.82 5.29 -33.45
C PRO A 4 -18.24 5.65 -34.88
N TYR A 5 -19.28 5.01 -35.45
CA TYR A 5 -19.72 5.26 -36.83
C TYR A 5 -20.49 6.57 -36.96
N VAL A 6 -21.28 6.90 -35.94
CA VAL A 6 -22.05 8.16 -35.88
C VAL A 6 -21.54 9.12 -34.80
N ASN A 7 -20.37 8.84 -34.22
CA ASN A 7 -19.70 9.64 -33.18
C ASN A 7 -20.65 10.11 -32.06
N THR A 8 -21.52 9.22 -31.58
CA THR A 8 -22.61 9.55 -30.64
C THR A 8 -22.50 8.74 -29.36
N ILE A 9 -22.79 9.39 -28.22
CA ILE A 9 -22.86 8.74 -26.90
C ILE A 9 -24.32 8.54 -26.50
N TYR A 10 -24.71 7.30 -26.31
CA TYR A 10 -26.01 6.90 -25.75
C TYR A 10 -25.91 6.72 -24.24
N ASP A 11 -26.70 7.48 -23.48
CA ASP A 11 -26.80 7.40 -22.03
C ASP A 11 -28.21 7.00 -21.59
N TYR A 12 -28.38 5.72 -21.29
CA TYR A 12 -29.67 5.13 -20.90
C TYR A 12 -29.98 5.28 -19.41
N VAL A 13 -29.01 5.69 -18.59
CA VAL A 13 -29.09 5.60 -17.11
C VAL A 13 -28.70 6.89 -16.38
N GLY A 14 -28.41 7.96 -17.12
CA GLY A 14 -27.96 9.23 -16.56
C GLY A 14 -26.49 9.23 -16.12
N GLY A 15 -25.67 8.35 -16.70
CA GLY A 15 -24.24 8.24 -16.39
C GLY A 15 -23.44 9.51 -16.67
N ILE A 16 -23.83 10.32 -17.67
CA ILE A 16 -23.16 11.59 -17.98
C ILE A 16 -23.34 12.58 -16.82
N ASP A 17 -24.54 12.66 -16.24
CA ASP A 17 -24.81 13.52 -15.09
C ASP A 17 -24.05 13.05 -13.85
N ASP A 18 -23.96 11.73 -13.62
CA ASP A 18 -23.20 11.17 -12.51
C ASP A 18 -21.69 11.40 -12.65
N ILE A 19 -21.13 11.33 -13.87
CA ILE A 19 -19.74 11.71 -14.16
C ILE A 19 -19.53 13.20 -13.87
N ARG A 20 -20.40 14.08 -14.37
CA ARG A 20 -20.33 15.53 -14.11
C ARG A 20 -20.39 15.85 -12.62
N LYS A 21 -21.17 15.08 -11.85
CA LYS A 21 -21.32 15.24 -10.40
C LYS A 21 -20.27 14.47 -9.58
N ALA A 22 -19.33 13.78 -10.22
CA ALA A 22 -18.34 12.92 -9.59
C ALA A 22 -18.97 11.95 -8.57
N LYS A 23 -20.00 11.20 -8.99
CA LYS A 23 -20.75 10.27 -8.13
C LYS A 23 -20.73 8.84 -8.65
N VAL A 24 -20.46 7.90 -7.75
CA VAL A 24 -20.70 6.48 -7.94
C VAL A 24 -22.12 6.14 -7.44
N ARG A 25 -22.91 5.54 -8.33
CA ARG A 25 -24.29 5.10 -8.09
C ARG A 25 -24.53 3.75 -8.76
N THR A 26 -25.39 2.94 -8.17
CA THR A 26 -25.91 1.70 -8.78
C THR A 26 -27.07 2.03 -9.72
N ILE A 27 -27.23 1.27 -10.80
CA ILE A 27 -28.36 1.47 -11.75
C ILE A 27 -29.69 1.15 -11.06
N HIS A 28 -29.74 0.05 -10.30
CA HIS A 28 -30.87 -0.37 -9.47
C HIS A 28 -30.68 0.10 -8.02
N PRO A 29 -31.72 0.02 -7.15
CA PRO A 29 -31.57 0.30 -5.72
C PRO A 29 -30.36 -0.40 -5.12
N ALA A 30 -29.53 0.33 -4.36
CA ALA A 30 -28.21 -0.18 -3.97
C ALA A 30 -28.30 -1.41 -3.06
N SER A 31 -29.32 -1.50 -2.21
CA SER A 31 -29.55 -2.67 -1.36
C SER A 31 -29.76 -3.95 -2.18
N PHE A 32 -30.49 -3.89 -3.29
CA PHE A 32 -30.71 -5.04 -4.17
C PHE A 32 -29.45 -5.39 -4.96
N SER A 33 -28.85 -4.40 -5.62
CA SER A 33 -27.69 -4.62 -6.49
C SER A 33 -26.47 -5.16 -5.73
N LEU A 34 -26.23 -4.70 -4.49
CA LEU A 34 -25.09 -5.15 -3.71
C LEU A 34 -25.31 -6.51 -3.04
N VAL A 35 -26.55 -6.92 -2.78
CA VAL A 35 -26.87 -8.27 -2.30
C VAL A 35 -26.67 -9.30 -3.42
N GLU A 36 -27.10 -8.97 -4.64
CA GLU A 36 -26.98 -9.85 -5.80
C GLU A 36 -25.50 -10.17 -6.16
N ASP A 37 -24.60 -9.19 -6.08
CA ASP A 37 -23.15 -9.38 -6.23
C ASP A 37 -22.40 -8.50 -5.23
N CYS A 38 -21.99 -9.10 -4.11
CA CYS A 38 -21.28 -8.41 -3.04
C CYS A 38 -19.93 -7.84 -3.49
N ALA A 39 -19.32 -8.36 -4.58
CA ALA A 39 -18.09 -7.78 -5.10
C ALA A 39 -18.30 -6.38 -5.73
N ARG A 40 -19.55 -6.01 -6.05
CA ARG A 40 -19.88 -4.63 -6.45
C ARG A 40 -19.55 -3.62 -5.35
N ILE A 41 -19.52 -4.03 -4.08
CA ILE A 41 -19.06 -3.18 -2.96
C ILE A 41 -17.59 -2.81 -3.16
N LEU A 42 -16.72 -3.80 -3.35
CA LEU A 42 -15.28 -3.57 -3.56
C LEU A 42 -15.04 -2.78 -4.85
N ARG A 43 -15.77 -3.11 -5.92
CA ARG A 43 -15.69 -2.37 -7.19
C ARG A 43 -16.10 -0.90 -7.03
N ALA A 44 -17.14 -0.62 -6.27
CA ALA A 44 -17.58 0.75 -5.99
C ALA A 44 -16.51 1.54 -5.22
N ILE A 45 -15.87 0.93 -4.22
CA ILE A 45 -14.72 1.51 -3.51
C ILE A 45 -13.58 1.82 -4.46
N ARG A 46 -13.20 0.85 -5.31
CA ARG A 46 -12.12 1.00 -6.28
C ARG A 46 -12.39 2.15 -7.25
N ILE A 47 -13.60 2.22 -7.83
CA ILE A 47 -13.98 3.27 -8.79
C ILE A 47 -13.96 4.64 -8.09
N ALA A 48 -14.55 4.73 -6.90
CA ALA A 48 -14.58 5.98 -6.14
C ALA A 48 -13.17 6.47 -5.78
N ALA A 49 -12.30 5.58 -5.31
CA ALA A 49 -10.91 5.91 -5.00
C ALA A 49 -10.15 6.40 -6.23
N ARG A 50 -10.25 5.67 -7.35
CA ARG A 50 -9.51 5.95 -8.58
C ARG A 50 -9.93 7.23 -9.26
N LEU A 51 -11.23 7.55 -9.25
CA LEU A 51 -11.75 8.74 -9.92
C LEU A 51 -11.91 9.93 -8.98
N GLY A 52 -11.69 9.77 -7.68
CA GLY A 52 -11.98 10.79 -6.67
C GLY A 52 -13.49 11.06 -6.51
N PHE A 53 -14.34 10.08 -6.84
CA PHE A 53 -15.79 10.25 -6.82
C PHE A 53 -16.36 10.02 -5.42
N GLY A 54 -17.43 10.73 -5.09
CA GLY A 54 -18.27 10.46 -3.93
C GLY A 54 -19.28 9.34 -4.21
N PHE A 55 -19.97 8.87 -3.17
CA PHE A 55 -21.10 7.94 -3.32
C PHE A 55 -22.43 8.69 -3.24
N SER A 56 -23.44 8.20 -3.94
CA SER A 56 -24.82 8.59 -3.65
C SER A 56 -25.20 8.22 -2.21
N ARG A 57 -26.19 8.90 -1.61
CA ARG A 57 -26.62 8.61 -0.22
C ARG A 57 -27.08 7.17 -0.05
N ASP A 58 -27.83 6.65 -1.03
CA ASP A 58 -28.32 5.28 -1.05
C ASP A 58 -27.16 4.28 -1.11
N THR A 59 -26.26 4.46 -2.09
CA THR A 59 -25.07 3.61 -2.27
C THR A 59 -24.17 3.61 -1.04
N ALA A 60 -23.89 4.77 -0.46
CA ALA A 60 -23.05 4.86 0.75
C ALA A 60 -23.66 4.13 1.94
N ARG A 61 -24.99 4.23 2.13
CA ARG A 61 -25.70 3.53 3.21
C ARG A 61 -25.65 2.02 2.99
N ALA A 62 -25.93 1.57 1.78
CA ALA A 62 -25.92 0.15 1.43
C ALA A 62 -24.53 -0.47 1.57
N ILE A 63 -23.47 0.19 1.08
CA ILE A 63 -22.07 -0.25 1.26
C ILE A 63 -21.76 -0.44 2.74
N LYS A 64 -22.09 0.53 3.59
CA LYS A 64 -21.80 0.45 5.03
C LYS A 64 -22.55 -0.72 5.70
N HIS A 65 -23.82 -0.91 5.36
CA HIS A 65 -24.64 -1.96 5.95
C HIS A 65 -24.24 -3.36 5.48
N LEU A 66 -23.86 -3.48 4.20
CA LEU A 66 -23.52 -4.75 3.57
C LEU A 66 -22.02 -5.04 3.58
N ALA A 67 -21.17 -4.22 4.21
CA ALA A 67 -19.73 -4.46 4.26
C ALA A 67 -19.36 -5.91 4.71
N PRO A 68 -20.01 -6.52 5.72
CA PRO A 68 -19.71 -7.91 6.10
C PRO A 68 -20.02 -8.95 5.02
N SER A 69 -20.92 -8.66 4.08
CA SER A 69 -21.29 -9.60 3.01
C SER A 69 -20.20 -9.78 1.96
N VAL A 70 -19.08 -9.05 2.06
CA VAL A 70 -17.89 -9.30 1.23
C VAL A 70 -17.11 -10.51 1.72
N LEU A 71 -17.23 -10.94 2.98
CA LEU A 71 -16.45 -12.05 3.53
C LEU A 71 -16.63 -13.38 2.79
N PRO A 72 -17.86 -13.79 2.39
CA PRO A 72 -18.08 -15.06 1.69
C PRO A 72 -17.60 -15.10 0.24
N LEU A 73 -17.07 -14.00 -0.32
CA LEU A 73 -16.49 -14.01 -1.66
C LEU A 73 -15.30 -14.99 -1.73
N ASP A 74 -14.98 -15.49 -2.92
CA ASP A 74 -13.78 -16.31 -3.08
C ASP A 74 -12.52 -15.47 -2.87
N LYS A 75 -11.47 -16.09 -2.31
CA LYS A 75 -10.19 -15.43 -2.03
C LYS A 75 -9.57 -14.80 -3.29
N GLY A 76 -9.80 -15.39 -4.46
CA GLY A 76 -9.32 -14.87 -5.74
C GLY A 76 -9.95 -13.52 -6.09
N ARG A 77 -11.27 -13.39 -5.89
CA ARG A 77 -12.03 -12.15 -6.07
C ARG A 77 -11.60 -11.07 -5.09
N HIS A 78 -11.37 -11.39 -3.81
CA HIS A 78 -10.82 -10.42 -2.88
C HIS A 78 -9.45 -9.92 -3.33
N LEU A 79 -8.54 -10.85 -3.64
CA LEU A 79 -7.19 -10.51 -4.07
C LEU A 79 -7.19 -9.67 -5.34
N MET A 80 -8.05 -9.99 -6.31
CA MET A 80 -8.19 -9.23 -7.54
C MET A 80 -8.61 -7.79 -7.27
N GLU A 81 -9.66 -7.56 -6.47
CA GLU A 81 -10.14 -6.20 -6.18
C GLU A 81 -9.14 -5.42 -5.32
N VAL A 82 -8.52 -6.05 -4.31
CA VAL A 82 -7.45 -5.42 -3.50
C VAL A 82 -6.24 -5.07 -4.36
N ASN A 83 -5.82 -5.95 -5.27
CA ASN A 83 -4.73 -5.66 -6.20
C ASN A 83 -5.07 -4.48 -7.11
N TYR A 84 -6.30 -4.42 -7.63
CA TYR A 84 -6.71 -3.26 -8.43
C TYR A 84 -6.77 -1.95 -7.64
N MET A 85 -7.05 -2.00 -6.35
CA MET A 85 -7.03 -0.83 -5.47
C MET A 85 -5.59 -0.36 -5.21
N LEU A 86 -4.69 -1.29 -4.91
CA LEU A 86 -3.34 -0.98 -4.42
C LEU A 86 -2.29 -0.85 -5.53
N ALA A 87 -2.47 -1.47 -6.70
CA ALA A 87 -1.42 -1.54 -7.72
C ALA A 87 -1.58 -0.56 -8.90
N TYR A 88 -2.66 0.23 -8.95
CA TYR A 88 -3.07 1.00 -10.13
C TYR A 88 -3.19 2.51 -9.86
N GLY A 89 -2.39 3.05 -8.94
CA GLY A 89 -2.29 4.49 -8.68
C GLY A 89 -3.45 5.09 -7.87
N SER A 90 -4.09 4.29 -7.00
CA SER A 90 -5.17 4.76 -6.13
C SER A 90 -5.19 4.06 -4.77
N ALA A 91 -4.04 3.62 -4.29
CA ALA A 91 -3.89 2.83 -3.09
C ALA A 91 -4.26 3.62 -1.83
N GLU A 92 -3.73 4.84 -1.67
CA GLU A 92 -4.02 5.71 -0.54
C GLU A 92 -5.52 6.04 -0.41
N PRO A 93 -6.21 6.54 -1.45
CA PRO A 93 -7.63 6.83 -1.36
C PRO A 93 -8.46 5.55 -1.18
N SER A 94 -8.00 4.41 -1.72
CA SER A 94 -8.66 3.11 -1.50
C SER A 94 -8.60 2.71 -0.03
N LEU A 95 -7.44 2.80 0.62
CA LEU A 95 -7.30 2.51 2.05
C LEU A 95 -8.18 3.41 2.91
N ARG A 96 -8.28 4.70 2.58
CA ARG A 96 -9.21 5.62 3.27
C ARG A 96 -10.66 5.22 3.11
N LEU A 97 -11.09 4.84 1.90
CA LEU A 97 -12.48 4.43 1.66
C LEU A 97 -12.79 3.08 2.31
N LEU A 98 -11.88 2.09 2.23
CA LEU A 98 -12.00 0.84 2.95
C LEU A 98 -12.16 1.08 4.46
N TRP A 99 -11.33 1.96 5.02
CA TRP A 99 -11.46 2.36 6.42
C TRP A 99 -12.79 3.05 6.68
N ARG A 100 -13.17 4.06 5.90
CA ARG A 100 -14.42 4.82 6.10
C ARG A 100 -15.66 3.93 6.16
N PHE A 101 -15.69 2.85 5.39
CA PHE A 101 -16.85 1.95 5.25
C PHE A 101 -16.76 0.65 6.05
N GLY A 102 -15.71 0.41 6.84
CA GLY A 102 -15.60 -0.80 7.68
C GLY A 102 -15.09 -2.03 6.94
N LEU A 103 -14.53 -1.85 5.75
CA LEU A 103 -14.03 -2.94 4.90
C LEU A 103 -12.55 -3.24 5.18
N LEU A 104 -11.80 -2.28 5.73
CA LEU A 104 -10.37 -2.47 6.00
C LEU A 104 -10.16 -3.55 7.07
N GLU A 105 -11.02 -3.63 8.08
CA GLU A 105 -10.95 -4.66 9.13
C GLU A 105 -11.20 -6.07 8.57
N LEU A 106 -11.95 -6.17 7.48
CA LEU A 106 -12.27 -7.45 6.85
C LEU A 106 -11.14 -7.91 5.93
N LEU A 107 -10.56 -6.97 5.16
CA LEU A 107 -9.58 -7.29 4.12
C LEU A 107 -8.14 -7.22 4.66
N LEU A 108 -7.79 -6.16 5.38
CA LEU A 108 -6.43 -5.85 5.83
C LEU A 108 -6.44 -5.58 7.36
N PRO A 109 -6.81 -6.58 8.19
CA PRO A 109 -7.02 -6.39 9.63
C PRO A 109 -5.77 -5.88 10.36
N ILE A 110 -4.57 -6.28 9.91
CA ILE A 110 -3.30 -5.77 10.46
C ILE A 110 -3.20 -4.24 10.29
N GLN A 111 -3.54 -3.73 9.12
CA GLN A 111 -3.49 -2.29 8.82
C GLN A 111 -4.65 -1.55 9.49
N ALA A 112 -5.82 -2.19 9.63
CA ALA A 112 -6.92 -1.64 10.42
C ALA A 112 -6.53 -1.49 11.90
N ALA A 113 -5.84 -2.48 12.48
CA ALA A 113 -5.36 -2.42 13.86
C ALA A 113 -4.39 -1.25 14.08
N TYR A 114 -3.51 -0.99 13.10
CA TYR A 114 -2.65 0.19 13.09
C TYR A 114 -3.47 1.49 13.11
N PHE A 115 -4.47 1.64 12.23
CA PHE A 115 -5.32 2.85 12.23
C PHE A 115 -6.02 3.07 13.57
N VAL A 116 -6.51 2.01 14.22
CA VAL A 116 -7.11 2.14 15.54
C VAL A 116 -6.08 2.54 16.60
N ARG A 117 -4.90 1.90 16.62
CA ARG A 117 -3.81 2.20 17.56
C ARG A 117 -3.28 3.63 17.44
N ASP A 118 -3.19 4.16 16.22
CA ASP A 118 -2.81 5.55 15.93
C ASP A 118 -3.95 6.57 16.21
N GLY A 119 -5.11 6.09 16.66
CA GLY A 119 -6.29 6.93 16.88
C GLY A 119 -6.85 7.54 15.59
N PHE A 120 -6.57 6.94 14.43
CA PHE A 120 -6.99 7.39 13.11
C PHE A 120 -8.48 7.10 12.87
N ARG A 121 -9.33 8.12 12.95
CA ARG A 121 -10.78 7.97 12.85
C ARG A 121 -11.22 7.79 11.39
N ARG A 122 -12.39 7.20 11.20
CA ARG A 122 -12.98 6.83 9.88
C ARG A 122 -13.11 7.96 8.86
N ARG A 123 -13.08 9.22 9.31
CA ARG A 123 -13.24 10.43 8.49
C ARG A 123 -12.04 11.37 8.61
N ASP A 124 -10.94 10.91 9.20
CA ASP A 124 -9.76 11.71 9.36
C ASP A 124 -9.17 12.08 8.01
N LYS A 125 -8.76 13.36 7.91
CA LYS A 125 -8.06 13.91 6.76
C LYS A 125 -6.55 13.98 6.97
N LYS A 126 -6.07 13.80 8.22
CA LYS A 126 -4.63 13.71 8.51
C LYS A 126 -4.00 12.55 7.72
N THR A 127 -2.70 12.61 7.55
CA THR A 127 -1.91 11.49 7.02
C THR A 127 -1.24 10.73 8.18
N ASN A 128 -0.72 9.55 7.86
CA ASN A 128 0.17 8.75 8.69
C ASN A 128 1.18 8.05 7.77
N MET A 129 2.17 7.34 8.31
CA MET A 129 3.26 6.80 7.47
C MET A 129 2.74 5.83 6.40
N LEU A 130 1.78 4.96 6.76
CA LEU A 130 1.19 4.00 5.81
C LEU A 130 0.55 4.72 4.62
N LEU A 131 -0.30 5.72 4.89
CA LEU A 131 -0.97 6.49 3.84
C LEU A 131 0.03 7.29 3.01
N SER A 132 1.09 7.83 3.61
CA SER A 132 2.15 8.54 2.89
C SER A 132 2.97 7.62 1.99
N LEU A 133 3.30 6.39 2.43
CA LEU A 133 3.95 5.38 1.59
C LEU A 133 3.09 5.08 0.34
N PHE A 134 1.80 4.81 0.54
CA PHE A 134 0.89 4.54 -0.56
C PHE A 134 0.63 5.75 -1.45
N SER A 135 0.57 6.97 -0.89
CA SER A 135 0.47 8.21 -1.67
C SER A 135 1.68 8.42 -2.56
N ASN A 136 2.89 8.19 -2.04
CA ASN A 136 4.12 8.29 -2.83
C ASN A 136 4.21 7.20 -3.89
N MET A 137 3.70 5.99 -3.63
CA MET A 137 3.57 4.96 -4.66
C MET A 137 2.54 5.36 -5.72
N ASP A 138 1.40 5.94 -5.34
CA ASP A 138 0.37 6.37 -6.28
C ASP A 138 0.87 7.43 -7.26
N LYS A 139 1.78 8.32 -6.83
CA LYS A 139 2.44 9.30 -7.73
C LYS A 139 3.27 8.65 -8.86
N LEU A 140 3.66 7.39 -8.71
CA LEU A 140 4.49 6.67 -9.67
C LEU A 140 3.68 5.75 -10.59
N LEU A 141 2.42 5.49 -10.26
CA LEU A 141 1.57 4.48 -10.92
C LEU A 141 0.34 5.13 -11.55
N ALA A 142 -0.26 4.42 -12.50
CA ALA A 142 -1.50 4.83 -13.14
C ALA A 142 -2.28 3.59 -13.60
N PRO A 143 -3.56 3.72 -14.02
CA PRO A 143 -4.34 2.59 -14.50
C PRO A 143 -3.70 1.83 -15.69
N ASP A 144 -2.99 2.54 -16.56
CA ASP A 144 -2.22 2.00 -17.70
C ASP A 144 -0.77 1.63 -17.33
N ARG A 145 -0.35 1.94 -16.10
CA ARG A 145 1.02 1.75 -15.59
C ARG A 145 1.00 1.12 -14.19
N PRO A 146 0.47 -0.11 -14.05
CA PRO A 146 0.36 -0.74 -12.75
C PRO A 146 1.70 -1.30 -12.24
N CYS A 147 1.74 -1.68 -10.97
CA CYS A 147 2.83 -2.47 -10.41
C CYS A 147 2.42 -3.93 -10.16
N HIS A 148 3.41 -4.82 -10.05
CA HIS A 148 3.17 -6.17 -9.55
C HIS A 148 2.81 -6.16 -8.06
N SER A 149 1.98 -7.10 -7.63
CA SER A 149 1.46 -7.16 -6.26
C SER A 149 2.53 -7.28 -5.16
N SER A 150 3.69 -7.81 -5.52
CA SER A 150 4.83 -7.92 -4.61
C SER A 150 5.32 -6.56 -4.10
N LEU A 151 5.12 -5.46 -4.84
CA LEU A 151 5.52 -4.13 -4.41
C LEU A 151 4.68 -3.64 -3.22
N TRP A 152 3.35 -3.67 -3.34
CA TRP A 152 2.50 -3.21 -2.24
C TRP A 152 2.56 -4.16 -1.03
N VAL A 153 2.74 -5.47 -1.24
CA VAL A 153 3.01 -6.42 -0.13
C VAL A 153 4.31 -6.06 0.59
N ALA A 154 5.37 -5.73 -0.16
CA ALA A 154 6.65 -5.31 0.41
C ALA A 154 6.52 -4.01 1.21
N ILE A 155 5.73 -3.04 0.74
CA ILE A 155 5.45 -1.79 1.48
C ILE A 155 4.70 -2.07 2.78
N LEU A 156 3.69 -2.95 2.76
CA LEU A 156 2.95 -3.34 3.98
C LEU A 156 3.87 -4.01 5.00
N ALA A 157 4.69 -4.96 4.58
CA ALA A 157 5.63 -5.65 5.48
C ALA A 157 6.71 -4.70 6.02
N PHE A 158 7.20 -3.79 5.19
CA PHE A 158 8.13 -2.76 5.59
C PHE A 158 7.54 -1.81 6.64
N HIS A 159 6.32 -1.33 6.43
CA HIS A 159 5.62 -0.50 7.41
C HIS A 159 5.43 -1.23 8.74
N MET A 160 5.00 -2.50 8.70
CA MET A 160 4.88 -3.34 9.89
C MET A 160 6.20 -3.52 10.65
N ALA A 161 7.30 -3.71 9.94
CA ALA A 161 8.63 -3.81 10.56
C ALA A 161 9.03 -2.54 11.33
N LEU A 162 8.67 -1.36 10.81
CA LEU A 162 8.92 -0.09 11.50
C LEU A 162 7.95 0.15 12.65
N LEU A 163 6.71 -0.34 12.58
CA LEU A 163 5.77 -0.29 13.70
C LEU A 163 6.22 -1.16 14.87
N ASP A 164 6.73 -2.36 14.59
CA ASP A 164 7.23 -3.28 15.62
C ASP A 164 8.47 -2.71 16.30
N LYS A 165 9.34 -2.05 15.54
CA LYS A 165 10.55 -1.42 16.05
C LYS A 165 10.88 -0.16 15.25
N PRO A 166 10.51 1.04 15.78
CA PRO A 166 10.84 2.31 15.16
C PRO A 166 12.33 2.44 14.87
N ARG A 167 12.68 3.07 13.74
CA ARG A 167 14.06 3.15 13.25
C ARG A 167 14.49 4.58 13.00
N ASP A 168 15.80 4.77 13.11
CA ASP A 168 16.45 6.00 12.71
C ASP A 168 16.20 6.26 11.20
N PRO A 169 15.86 7.49 10.78
CA PRO A 169 15.70 7.84 9.37
C PRO A 169 16.89 7.47 8.47
N LEU A 170 18.11 7.51 9.00
CA LEU A 170 19.33 7.11 8.30
C LEU A 170 19.40 5.58 8.11
N VAL A 171 18.98 4.79 9.12
CA VAL A 171 18.87 3.32 8.99
C VAL A 171 17.88 2.98 7.89
N VAL A 172 16.74 3.67 7.84
CA VAL A 172 15.74 3.47 6.79
C VAL A 172 16.26 3.87 5.40
N ALA A 173 16.98 4.99 5.30
CA ALA A 173 17.62 5.41 4.05
C ALA A 173 18.61 4.34 3.54
N VAL A 174 19.55 3.92 4.40
CA VAL A 174 20.55 2.91 4.04
C VAL A 174 19.88 1.59 3.67
N PHE A 175 18.85 1.17 4.40
CA PHE A 175 18.08 -0.03 4.05
C PHE A 175 17.46 0.08 2.65
N SER A 176 16.78 1.19 2.34
CA SER A 176 16.16 1.40 1.03
C SER A 176 17.18 1.42 -0.11
N LEU A 177 18.35 2.04 0.11
CA LEU A 177 19.43 2.10 -0.86
C LEU A 177 20.11 0.74 -1.04
N ALA A 178 20.31 -0.01 0.04
CA ALA A 178 20.82 -1.38 0.00
C ALA A 178 19.87 -2.30 -0.78
N VAL A 179 18.56 -2.14 -0.61
CA VAL A 179 17.57 -2.85 -1.44
C VAL A 179 17.69 -2.43 -2.91
N HIS A 180 17.84 -1.14 -3.20
CA HIS A 180 17.95 -0.63 -4.56
C HIS A 180 19.20 -1.13 -5.32
N ASN A 181 20.36 -1.15 -4.65
CA ASN A 181 21.65 -1.52 -5.26
C ASN A 181 22.02 -3.01 -5.09
N GLY A 182 21.08 -3.84 -4.65
CA GLY A 182 21.27 -5.29 -4.56
C GLY A 182 22.20 -5.73 -3.44
N GLY A 183 22.18 -5.02 -2.32
CA GLY A 183 22.87 -5.40 -1.08
C GLY A 183 24.26 -4.79 -0.92
N ASP A 184 24.67 -3.84 -1.77
CA ASP A 184 25.94 -3.14 -1.59
C ASP A 184 25.83 -2.11 -0.45
N MET A 185 26.08 -2.62 0.77
CA MET A 185 25.97 -1.85 2.01
C MET A 185 26.94 -0.68 2.08
N ASN A 186 28.13 -0.80 1.48
CA ASN A 186 29.14 0.25 1.54
C ASN A 186 28.72 1.44 0.65
N GLU A 187 28.23 1.14 -0.55
CA GLU A 187 27.65 2.14 -1.44
C GLU A 187 26.38 2.76 -0.82
N ALA A 188 25.48 1.94 -0.24
CA ALA A 188 24.27 2.44 0.40
C ALA A 188 24.57 3.42 1.55
N VAL A 189 25.56 3.12 2.39
CA VAL A 189 26.00 4.03 3.46
C VAL A 189 26.64 5.29 2.90
N SER A 190 27.49 5.20 1.87
CA SER A 190 28.15 6.37 1.29
C SER A 190 27.15 7.33 0.65
N MET A 191 26.14 6.79 -0.04
CA MET A 191 25.02 7.55 -0.59
C MET A 191 24.16 8.18 0.51
N ALA A 192 23.82 7.42 1.55
CA ALA A 192 22.97 7.92 2.63
C ALA A 192 23.61 9.07 3.42
N LYS A 193 24.93 9.01 3.66
CA LYS A 193 25.67 10.09 4.32
C LYS A 193 25.70 11.41 3.54
N ARG A 194 25.41 11.37 2.23
CA ARG A 194 25.33 12.57 1.39
C ARG A 194 23.94 13.23 1.42
N ILE A 195 22.97 12.63 2.08
CA ILE A 195 21.62 13.18 2.20
C ILE A 195 21.67 14.38 3.14
N SER A 196 21.42 15.57 2.59
CA SER A 196 21.26 16.81 3.36
C SER A 196 19.79 17.21 3.55
N LYS A 197 18.85 16.47 2.95
CA LYS A 197 17.42 16.77 3.02
C LYS A 197 16.89 16.59 4.44
N PRO A 198 15.93 17.43 4.88
CA PRO A 198 15.22 17.19 6.12
C PRO A 198 14.46 15.86 6.04
N HIS A 199 14.36 15.18 7.18
CA HIS A 199 13.62 13.93 7.30
C HIS A 199 12.27 14.16 7.99
N ALA A 200 11.31 13.27 7.77
CA ALA A 200 9.96 13.30 8.31
C ALA A 200 9.85 12.95 9.81
N LYS A 201 10.95 13.04 10.57
CA LYS A 201 10.93 12.88 12.02
C LYS A 201 9.96 13.88 12.67
N GLY A 202 9.20 13.43 13.65
CA GLY A 202 8.14 14.20 14.30
C GLY A 202 6.81 14.19 13.54
N ILE A 203 6.79 13.71 12.28
CA ILE A 203 5.57 13.47 11.50
C ILE A 203 5.07 12.04 11.74
N TYR A 204 5.98 11.07 11.86
CA TYR A 204 5.68 9.65 11.98
C TYR A 204 6.31 9.06 13.25
N HIS A 205 5.56 8.22 13.97
CA HIS A 205 6.03 7.55 15.19
C HIS A 205 6.85 6.28 14.89
N GLU A 206 6.78 5.80 13.66
CA GLU A 206 7.59 4.71 13.10
C GLU A 206 9.07 5.10 12.92
N LEU A 207 9.38 6.40 12.98
CA LEU A 207 10.74 6.93 12.92
C LEU A 207 11.20 7.34 14.32
N SER A 208 12.33 6.80 14.78
CA SER A 208 12.93 7.17 16.06
C SER A 208 13.73 8.48 15.95
N GLU A 209 14.15 9.01 17.10
CA GLU A 209 15.11 10.11 17.15
C GLU A 209 16.41 9.74 16.39
N PRO A 210 16.97 10.66 15.58
CA PRO A 210 18.25 10.47 14.94
C PRO A 210 19.36 10.27 15.98
N GLN A 211 20.21 9.28 15.73
CA GLN A 211 21.33 8.90 16.57
C GLN A 211 22.65 9.11 15.82
N ASP A 212 23.70 9.45 16.55
CA ASP A 212 25.06 9.43 16.01
C ASP A 212 25.56 7.99 15.95
N LEU A 213 25.26 7.32 14.83
CA LEU A 213 25.54 5.89 14.64
C LEU A 213 26.91 5.69 13.98
N ASP A 214 27.79 4.98 14.67
CA ASP A 214 28.99 4.44 14.05
C ASP A 214 28.62 3.44 12.92
N LEU A 215 29.57 3.21 12.00
CA LEU A 215 29.33 2.36 10.82
C LEU A 215 28.90 0.93 11.16
N LYS A 216 29.44 0.35 12.24
CA LYS A 216 29.14 -1.02 12.66
C LYS A 216 27.73 -1.11 13.23
N THR A 217 27.35 -0.15 14.06
CA THR A 217 26.01 -0.05 14.65
C THR A 217 24.96 0.21 13.57
N LEU A 218 25.22 1.14 12.64
CA LEU A 218 24.35 1.42 11.50
C LEU A 218 24.09 0.16 10.67
N LYS A 219 25.14 -0.55 10.25
CA LYS A 219 25.01 -1.80 9.48
C LYS A 219 24.22 -2.86 10.25
N LYS A 220 24.47 -3.02 11.55
CA LYS A 220 23.72 -3.96 12.40
C LYS A 220 22.23 -3.63 12.43
N GLN A 221 21.87 -2.35 12.57
CA GLN A 221 20.46 -1.93 12.58
C GLN A 221 19.77 -2.13 11.22
N VAL A 222 20.48 -1.94 10.11
CA VAL A 222 19.97 -2.20 8.75
C VAL A 222 19.69 -3.69 8.54
N LEU A 223 20.61 -4.57 8.95
CA LEU A 223 20.41 -6.02 8.91
C LEU A 223 19.23 -6.45 9.81
N ASP A 224 19.16 -5.90 11.02
CA ASP A 224 18.04 -6.12 11.95
C ASP A 224 16.71 -5.69 11.33
N LEU A 225 16.65 -4.55 10.63
CA LEU A 225 15.45 -4.14 9.88
C LEU A 225 15.08 -5.17 8.80
N GLY A 226 16.04 -5.71 8.04
CA GLY A 226 15.78 -6.78 7.07
C GLY A 226 15.17 -8.05 7.68
N VAL A 227 15.59 -8.42 8.90
CA VAL A 227 15.00 -9.53 9.65
C VAL A 227 13.56 -9.23 10.07
N PHE A 228 13.29 -8.01 10.56
CA PHE A 228 11.92 -7.60 10.93
C PHE A 228 10.98 -7.57 9.72
N VAL A 229 11.44 -7.08 8.56
CA VAL A 229 10.65 -7.12 7.32
C VAL A 229 10.31 -8.55 6.91
N SER A 230 11.29 -9.46 6.98
CA SER A 230 11.07 -10.88 6.66
C SER A 230 10.08 -11.54 7.62
N ARG A 231 10.15 -11.22 8.91
CA ARG A 231 9.18 -11.67 9.91
C ARG A 231 7.78 -11.12 9.62
N ALA A 232 7.67 -9.84 9.29
CA ALA A 232 6.39 -9.22 8.94
C ALA A 232 5.76 -9.90 7.71
N LEU A 233 6.54 -10.21 6.66
CA LEU A 233 6.08 -10.97 5.50
C LEU A 233 5.55 -12.35 5.90
N SER A 234 6.27 -13.07 6.79
CA SER A 234 5.83 -14.38 7.30
C SER A 234 4.52 -14.27 8.07
N ASN A 235 4.40 -13.30 8.98
CA ASN A 235 3.20 -13.06 9.78
C ASN A 235 1.98 -12.74 8.89
N MET A 236 2.18 -12.02 7.79
CA MET A 236 1.12 -11.72 6.81
C MET A 236 0.63 -12.94 6.04
N THR A 237 1.32 -14.09 6.11
CA THR A 237 0.89 -15.37 5.52
C THR A 237 0.18 -16.29 6.53
N ASP A 238 0.23 -15.95 7.81
CA ASP A 238 -0.30 -16.77 8.90
C ASP A 238 -1.74 -16.31 9.24
N SER A 239 -2.72 -17.19 9.01
CA SER A 239 -4.13 -16.90 9.27
C SER A 239 -4.43 -16.69 10.75
N TYR A 240 -3.74 -17.40 11.64
CA TYR A 240 -3.87 -17.19 13.08
C TYR A 240 -3.38 -15.81 13.46
N TYR A 241 -2.17 -15.42 13.03
CA TYR A 241 -1.64 -14.08 13.29
C TYR A 241 -2.57 -12.97 12.76
N VAL A 242 -3.05 -13.13 11.52
CA VAL A 242 -4.01 -12.19 10.89
C VAL A 242 -5.30 -12.08 11.70
N SER A 243 -5.87 -13.21 12.13
CA SER A 243 -7.09 -13.23 12.95
C SER A 243 -6.94 -12.54 14.31
N GLN A 244 -5.74 -12.53 14.87
CA GLN A 244 -5.46 -11.86 16.14
C GLN A 244 -5.29 -10.34 16.01
N ALA A 245 -5.08 -9.81 14.81
CA ALA A 245 -4.79 -8.39 14.63
C ALA A 245 -5.89 -7.46 15.20
N MET A 246 -7.15 -7.89 15.12
CA MET A 246 -8.30 -7.12 15.61
C MET A 246 -8.88 -7.64 16.95
N SER A 247 -8.27 -8.65 17.58
CA SER A 247 -8.85 -9.32 18.77
C SER A 247 -9.00 -8.41 19.98
N GLY A 248 -8.15 -7.38 20.11
CA GLY A 248 -8.23 -6.34 21.13
C GLY A 248 -9.39 -5.34 20.96
N TYR A 249 -10.20 -5.46 19.90
CA TYR A 249 -11.27 -4.52 19.56
C TYR A 249 -12.62 -5.26 19.48
N PRO A 250 -13.39 -5.36 20.58
CA PRO A 250 -14.59 -6.21 20.65
C PRO A 250 -15.70 -5.94 19.63
N LYS A 251 -15.74 -4.73 19.04
CA LYS A 251 -16.69 -4.34 18.00
C LYS A 251 -16.20 -4.61 16.58
N ALA A 252 -14.94 -5.01 16.43
CA ALA A 252 -14.37 -5.31 15.12
C ALA A 252 -14.86 -6.69 14.64
N PRO A 253 -15.10 -6.85 13.33
CA PRO A 253 -15.40 -8.15 12.77
C PRO A 253 -14.17 -9.07 12.85
N TYR A 254 -14.42 -10.37 12.95
CA TYR A 254 -13.39 -11.38 12.79
C TYR A 254 -13.02 -11.54 11.31
N SER A 255 -11.73 -11.63 11.00
CA SER A 255 -11.23 -11.99 9.67
C SER A 255 -9.88 -12.67 9.79
N ASP A 256 -9.74 -13.82 9.14
CA ASP A 256 -8.49 -14.57 8.96
C ASP A 256 -8.01 -14.54 7.50
N LEU A 257 -8.50 -13.55 6.73
CA LEU A 257 -8.26 -13.44 5.31
C LEU A 257 -6.80 -13.10 5.00
N VAL A 258 -6.07 -14.08 4.49
CA VAL A 258 -4.69 -13.94 4.03
C VAL A 258 -4.65 -13.73 2.52
N PHE A 259 -4.05 -12.61 2.08
CA PHE A 259 -3.83 -12.31 0.65
C PHE A 259 -2.47 -12.78 0.12
N VAL A 260 -1.51 -13.00 1.01
CA VAL A 260 -0.14 -13.34 0.61
C VAL A 260 -0.07 -14.86 0.37
N SER A 261 -0.19 -15.25 -0.89
CA SER A 261 0.08 -16.64 -1.31
C SER A 261 1.55 -16.98 -1.13
N LEU A 262 1.90 -18.28 -1.08
CA LEU A 262 3.30 -18.71 -1.02
C LEU A 262 4.15 -18.12 -2.16
N HIS A 263 3.61 -18.06 -3.38
CA HIS A 263 4.31 -17.47 -4.52
C HIS A 263 4.58 -15.97 -4.30
N LEU A 264 3.59 -15.24 -3.78
CA LEU A 264 3.72 -13.81 -3.51
C LEU A 264 4.68 -13.55 -2.34
N TYR A 265 4.64 -14.39 -1.31
CA TYR A 265 5.59 -14.40 -0.19
C TYR A 265 7.02 -14.57 -0.70
N LEU A 266 7.29 -15.58 -1.53
CA LEU A 266 8.62 -15.83 -2.10
C LEU A 266 9.11 -14.65 -2.94
N LYS A 267 8.24 -14.03 -3.74
CA LYS A 267 8.57 -12.79 -4.46
C LYS A 267 8.87 -11.64 -3.49
N GLY A 268 8.09 -11.48 -2.43
CA GLY A 268 8.30 -10.49 -1.38
C GLY A 268 9.65 -10.63 -0.67
N VAL A 269 10.00 -11.85 -0.26
CA VAL A 269 11.28 -12.16 0.39
C VAL A 269 12.46 -11.81 -0.52
N LYS A 270 12.38 -12.17 -1.81
CA LYS A 270 13.44 -11.87 -2.80
C LYS A 270 13.77 -10.38 -2.90
N ILE A 271 12.80 -9.49 -2.66
CA ILE A 271 13.05 -8.03 -2.68
C ILE A 271 14.11 -7.66 -1.64
N PHE A 272 14.04 -8.23 -0.45
CA PHE A 272 14.87 -7.85 0.71
C PHE A 272 16.06 -8.79 0.97
N GLU A 273 16.08 -9.96 0.34
CA GLU A 273 17.10 -10.99 0.54
C GLU A 273 18.55 -10.47 0.39
N CYS A 274 18.79 -9.55 -0.55
CA CYS A 274 20.09 -8.92 -0.77
C CYS A 274 20.63 -8.18 0.45
N VAL A 275 19.77 -7.65 1.34
CA VAL A 275 20.21 -6.92 2.54
C VAL A 275 20.92 -7.88 3.49
N ASN A 276 20.43 -9.11 3.61
CA ASN A 276 20.96 -10.11 4.55
C ASN A 276 22.08 -10.96 3.94
N LYS A 277 22.00 -11.27 2.65
CA LYS A 277 23.00 -12.09 1.95
C LYS A 277 24.22 -11.30 1.47
N GLY A 278 24.13 -9.98 1.47
CA GLY A 278 25.15 -9.10 0.91
C GLY A 278 25.00 -8.93 -0.61
N LYS A 279 25.96 -8.23 -1.20
CA LYS A 279 25.94 -7.81 -2.60
C LYS A 279 25.73 -8.99 -3.56
N GLU A 280 24.66 -8.94 -4.34
CA GLU A 280 24.36 -9.92 -5.38
C GLU A 280 25.36 -9.80 -6.55
N VAL A 281 25.99 -10.92 -6.92
CA VAL A 281 26.99 -10.95 -7.99
C VAL A 281 26.33 -10.59 -9.33
N GLY A 282 26.87 -9.56 -9.99
CA GLY A 282 26.38 -9.09 -11.29
C GLY A 282 25.10 -8.25 -11.22
N PHE A 283 24.52 -8.02 -10.03
CA PHE A 283 23.41 -7.11 -9.88
C PHE A 283 23.90 -5.66 -9.98
N VAL A 284 23.25 -4.88 -10.83
CA VAL A 284 23.48 -3.44 -10.94
C VAL A 284 22.15 -2.75 -10.67
N GLY A 285 22.15 -1.88 -9.66
CA GLY A 285 21.00 -1.03 -9.36
C GLY A 285 20.62 -0.21 -10.58
N LYS A 286 19.30 -0.04 -10.80
CA LYS A 286 18.80 0.70 -11.95
C LYS A 286 19.35 2.12 -11.97
N GLN A 287 19.99 2.48 -13.08
CA GLN A 287 20.53 3.82 -13.30
C GLN A 287 19.44 4.74 -13.90
N GLY A 288 19.30 5.94 -13.35
CA GLY A 288 18.29 6.93 -13.79
C GLY A 288 16.91 6.76 -13.14
N GLY A 289 16.03 7.73 -13.39
CA GLY A 289 14.72 7.81 -12.72
C GLY A 289 13.51 7.29 -13.50
N LYS A 290 13.71 6.77 -14.73
CA LYS A 290 12.63 6.29 -15.60
C LYS A 290 12.23 4.87 -15.22
N ILE A 291 10.96 4.65 -14.88
CA ILE A 291 10.43 3.32 -14.53
C ILE A 291 10.10 2.54 -15.80
N ASP A 292 10.45 1.24 -15.83
CA ASP A 292 9.98 0.32 -16.87
C ASP A 292 8.69 -0.34 -16.35
N TYR A 293 7.55 0.13 -16.83
CA TYR A 293 6.24 -0.31 -16.34
C TYR A 293 5.86 -1.72 -16.79
N GLU A 294 6.43 -2.20 -17.90
CA GLU A 294 6.21 -3.58 -18.36
C GLU A 294 6.88 -4.55 -17.39
N LEU A 295 8.17 -4.31 -17.11
CA LEU A 295 8.94 -5.08 -16.15
C LEU A 295 8.42 -4.92 -14.71
N LEU A 296 7.98 -3.73 -14.32
CA LEU A 296 7.37 -3.50 -13.00
C LEU A 296 6.06 -4.28 -12.86
N GLY A 297 5.22 -4.31 -13.89
CA GLY A 297 3.97 -5.07 -13.93
C GLY A 297 4.19 -6.58 -13.85
N MET A 298 5.27 -7.09 -14.46
CA MET A 298 5.70 -8.49 -14.36
C MET A 298 6.37 -8.84 -13.01
N GLY A 299 6.72 -7.82 -12.23
CA GLY A 299 7.40 -7.97 -10.94
C GLY A 299 8.87 -8.31 -11.09
N SER A 300 9.54 -7.73 -12.09
CA SER A 300 10.99 -7.75 -12.20
C SER A 300 11.63 -7.22 -10.92
N LEU A 301 12.59 -7.97 -10.38
CA LEU A 301 13.20 -7.66 -9.09
C LEU A 301 13.89 -6.28 -9.11
N GLN A 302 14.54 -5.92 -10.22
CA GLN A 302 15.24 -4.66 -10.36
C GLN A 302 14.27 -3.46 -10.33
N GLU A 303 13.15 -3.52 -11.06
CA GLU A 303 12.14 -2.46 -11.05
C GLU A 303 11.42 -2.37 -9.70
N VAL A 304 11.04 -3.52 -9.12
CA VAL A 304 10.34 -3.54 -7.83
C VAL A 304 11.22 -2.95 -6.74
N ARG A 305 12.51 -3.32 -6.67
CA ARG A 305 13.48 -2.74 -5.71
C ARG A 305 13.68 -1.25 -5.95
N HIS A 306 13.79 -0.80 -7.21
CA HIS A 306 13.93 0.61 -7.56
C HIS A 306 12.72 1.43 -7.12
N VAL A 307 11.50 1.01 -7.45
CA VAL A 307 10.26 1.71 -7.08
C VAL A 307 10.05 1.67 -5.57
N PHE A 308 10.28 0.52 -4.92
CA PHE A 308 10.22 0.41 -3.46
C PHE A 308 11.14 1.43 -2.78
N ALA A 309 12.42 1.48 -3.19
CA ALA A 309 13.38 2.39 -2.58
C ALA A 309 12.98 3.85 -2.76
N ARG A 310 12.49 4.22 -3.94
CA ARG A 310 11.98 5.58 -4.21
C ARG A 310 10.79 5.95 -3.34
N VAL A 311 9.81 5.05 -3.20
CA VAL A 311 8.63 5.26 -2.33
C VAL A 311 9.04 5.45 -0.87
N VAL A 312 9.94 4.61 -0.36
CA VAL A 312 10.43 4.71 1.02
C VAL A 312 11.20 6.02 1.21
N PHE A 313 12.10 6.34 0.29
CA PHE A 313 12.92 7.54 0.36
C PHE A 313 12.08 8.82 0.34
N ASP A 314 11.13 8.93 -0.59
CA ASP A 314 10.23 10.10 -0.71
C ASP A 314 9.29 10.21 0.50
N THR A 315 9.08 9.13 1.25
CA THR A 315 8.30 9.13 2.50
C THR A 315 9.12 9.60 3.69
N VAL A 316 10.38 9.18 3.80
CA VAL A 316 11.25 9.53 4.94
C VAL A 316 11.94 10.88 4.75
N TYR A 317 12.25 11.28 3.51
CA TYR A 317 12.87 12.54 3.15
C TYR A 317 12.02 13.32 2.12
N PRO A 318 10.78 13.72 2.48
CA PRO A 318 9.89 14.44 1.57
C PRO A 318 10.46 15.79 1.15
N LEU A 319 10.14 16.20 -0.08
CA LEU A 319 10.64 17.44 -0.68
C LEU A 319 10.16 18.71 0.04
N ASP A 320 8.99 18.67 0.69
CA ASP A 320 8.25 19.85 1.13
C ASP A 320 8.18 20.03 2.66
N ILE A 321 9.15 19.53 3.44
CA ILE A 321 9.16 19.73 4.91
C ILE A 321 9.30 21.22 5.32
N GLY A 322 9.45 22.14 4.34
CA GLY A 322 9.66 23.57 4.55
C GLY A 322 8.47 24.50 4.29
N CYS A 323 7.23 24.02 4.11
CA CYS A 323 6.06 24.90 4.00
C CYS A 323 5.01 24.51 5.05
N GLY A 324 5.24 24.99 6.28
CA GLY A 324 4.21 25.08 7.32
C GLY A 324 3.26 26.25 7.08
#